data_AF-A0A7H4LMU4-F1
#
_entry.id   AF-A0A7H4LMU4-F1
#
_cell.length_a   1.000
_cell.length_b   1.000
_cell.length_c   1.000
_cell.angle_alpha   90.00
_cell.angle_beta   90.00
_cell.angle_gamma   90.00
#
_symmetry.space_group_name_H-M   'P 1'
#
loop_
_entity.id
_entity.type
_entity.pdbx_description
1 polymer ?
#
loop_
_entity_poly.entity_id
_entity_poly.type
_entity_poly.pdbx_seq_one_letter_code
_entity_poly.pdbx_strand_id
1 'polypeptide(L)'
;MASSGSVTRPPCANREDMPDKWTDAELDKVKDKDMRTPSCWCGDVCKVKVSTDRKKSWTEGRRYFVCPNYAYDRSRPAHAYDVPPSPPPLCKYFTWIDQDVPEDVKKDQHRDCLRKQRLFEEAFQRGLDEERREKERMERKKCKEERARKEKIARQEERARKLARTREAQEKDEARDKKGKWPRVTQ
;
A
#
# COMPACT_ATOMS: atom_id res chain seq x y z
N MET A 1 -27.85 -47.79 -40.52
CA MET A 1 -28.06 -46.52 -39.80
C MET A 1 -26.94 -46.36 -38.80
N ALA A 2 -25.97 -45.48 -39.06
CA ALA A 2 -24.93 -45.13 -38.10
C ALA A 2 -25.42 -43.90 -37.33
N SER A 3 -25.67 -44.05 -36.03
CA SER A 3 -25.95 -42.92 -35.14
C SER A 3 -24.75 -41.97 -35.17
N SER A 4 -24.91 -40.82 -35.81
CA SER A 4 -24.09 -39.64 -35.53
C SER A 4 -24.34 -39.27 -34.07
N GLY A 5 -23.49 -39.75 -33.17
CA GLY A 5 -23.41 -39.21 -31.82
C GLY A 5 -23.11 -37.73 -31.96
N SER A 6 -24.08 -36.87 -31.64
CA SER A 6 -23.85 -35.43 -31.57
C SER A 6 -22.73 -35.22 -30.56
N VAL A 7 -21.55 -34.83 -31.03
CA VAL A 7 -20.47 -34.38 -30.17
C VAL A 7 -20.93 -33.03 -29.63
N THR A 8 -21.68 -33.07 -28.53
CA THR A 8 -22.17 -31.88 -27.85
C THR A 8 -20.94 -31.05 -27.50
N ARG A 9 -20.87 -29.85 -28.08
CA ARG A 9 -19.72 -28.96 -27.94
C ARG A 9 -19.42 -28.78 -26.44
N PRO A 10 -18.18 -29.01 -25.99
CA PRO A 10 -17.90 -29.02 -24.56
C PRO A 10 -18.17 -27.65 -23.94
N PRO A 11 -18.74 -27.61 -22.72
CA PRO A 11 -19.04 -26.37 -22.03
C PRO A 11 -17.75 -25.59 -21.79
N CYS A 12 -17.80 -24.27 -22.03
CA CYS A 12 -16.70 -23.35 -21.76
C CYS A 12 -17.03 -22.56 -20.50
N ALA A 13 -16.05 -22.41 -19.61
CA ALA A 13 -16.20 -21.57 -18.43
C ALA A 13 -16.27 -20.07 -18.80
N ASN A 14 -16.75 -19.23 -17.87
CA ASN A 14 -16.94 -17.81 -18.11
C ASN A 14 -15.61 -17.11 -18.28
N ARG A 15 -15.43 -16.32 -19.34
CA ARG A 15 -14.15 -15.67 -19.65
C ARG A 15 -13.57 -14.81 -18.51
N GLU A 16 -14.40 -14.22 -17.67
CA GLU A 16 -13.98 -13.40 -16.51
C GLU A 16 -13.20 -14.21 -15.47
N ASP A 17 -13.49 -15.51 -15.40
CA ASP A 17 -12.92 -16.48 -14.48
C ASP A 17 -11.51 -16.92 -14.91
N MET A 18 -11.12 -16.66 -16.15
CA MET A 18 -9.81 -17.04 -16.67
C MET A 18 -8.68 -16.41 -15.83
N PRO A 19 -7.75 -17.20 -15.27
CA PRO A 19 -6.58 -16.65 -14.59
C PRO A 19 -5.68 -15.86 -15.53
N ASP A 20 -5.12 -14.74 -15.06
CA ASP A 20 -4.12 -13.98 -15.83
C ASP A 20 -2.71 -14.57 -15.68
N LYS A 21 -2.51 -15.43 -14.68
CA LYS A 21 -1.24 -16.08 -14.37
C LYS A 21 -1.44 -17.56 -14.14
N TRP A 22 -0.56 -18.36 -14.75
CA TRP A 22 -0.61 -19.80 -14.66
C TRP A 22 0.77 -20.42 -14.82
N THR A 23 0.85 -21.69 -14.46
CA THR A 23 1.96 -22.58 -14.77
C THR A 23 1.45 -23.82 -15.48
N ASP A 24 2.28 -24.38 -16.35
CA ASP A 24 1.98 -25.67 -16.96
C ASP A 24 1.91 -26.75 -15.89
N ALA A 25 1.00 -27.69 -16.09
CA ALA A 25 0.77 -28.79 -15.17
C ALA A 25 0.37 -30.05 -15.94
N GLU A 26 0.45 -31.18 -15.25
CA GLU A 26 -0.01 -32.47 -15.78
C GLU A 26 -1.11 -33.03 -14.88
N LEU A 27 -1.95 -33.89 -15.45
CA LEU A 27 -2.89 -34.69 -14.66
C LEU A 27 -2.11 -35.70 -13.81
N ASP A 28 -2.57 -35.89 -12.57
CA ASP A 28 -2.00 -36.90 -11.69
C ASP A 28 -2.40 -38.28 -12.19
N LYS A 29 -1.41 -39.10 -12.56
CA LYS A 29 -1.64 -40.43 -13.14
C LYS A 29 -2.34 -41.40 -12.21
N VAL A 30 -2.55 -41.08 -10.93
CA VAL A 30 -3.24 -41.90 -9.94
C VAL A 30 -4.62 -41.34 -9.63
N LYS A 31 -4.71 -40.04 -9.35
CA LYS A 31 -5.95 -39.37 -8.95
C LYS A 31 -6.88 -39.06 -10.12
N ASP A 32 -6.31 -38.77 -11.29
CA ASP A 32 -7.05 -38.33 -12.47
C ASP A 32 -7.10 -39.42 -13.56
N LYS A 33 -6.90 -40.70 -13.21
CA LYS A 33 -6.86 -41.83 -14.16
C LYS A 33 -8.10 -41.91 -15.06
N ASP A 34 -9.25 -41.58 -14.50
CA ASP A 34 -10.54 -41.66 -15.21
C ASP A 34 -10.94 -40.33 -15.88
N MET A 35 -10.14 -39.27 -15.70
CA MET A 35 -10.41 -37.98 -16.34
C MET A 35 -10.01 -38.02 -17.81
N ARG A 36 -11.00 -37.90 -18.69
CA ARG A 36 -10.76 -37.67 -20.11
C ARG A 36 -10.45 -36.20 -20.34
N THR A 37 -9.26 -35.92 -20.86
CA THR A 37 -8.92 -34.58 -21.35
C THR A 37 -9.86 -34.20 -22.50
N PRO A 38 -10.65 -33.11 -22.38
CA PRO A 38 -11.58 -32.71 -23.42
C PRO A 38 -10.82 -32.23 -24.67
N SER A 39 -11.39 -32.48 -25.84
CA SER A 39 -11.00 -31.78 -27.05
C SER A 39 -11.59 -30.37 -27.05
N CYS A 40 -10.79 -29.38 -27.43
CA CYS A 40 -11.29 -28.02 -27.57
C CYS A 40 -12.18 -27.89 -28.81
N TRP A 41 -12.74 -26.70 -29.06
CA TRP A 41 -13.53 -26.43 -30.28
C TRP A 41 -12.74 -26.54 -31.59
N CYS A 42 -11.41 -26.60 -31.52
CA CYS A 42 -10.55 -26.84 -32.68
C CYS A 42 -10.30 -28.33 -32.96
N GLY A 43 -10.76 -29.23 -32.08
CA GLY A 43 -10.52 -30.68 -32.18
C GLY A 43 -9.25 -31.15 -31.48
N ASP A 44 -8.32 -30.25 -31.15
CA ASP A 44 -7.08 -30.59 -30.43
C ASP A 44 -7.34 -30.91 -28.95
N VAL A 45 -6.51 -31.78 -28.39
CA VAL A 45 -6.52 -32.15 -26.96
C VAL A 45 -6.06 -30.96 -26.12
N CYS A 46 -6.82 -30.62 -25.08
CA CYS A 46 -6.47 -29.50 -24.20
C CYS A 46 -5.20 -29.76 -23.37
N LYS A 47 -4.48 -28.69 -23.04
CA LYS A 47 -3.40 -28.68 -22.06
C LYS A 47 -3.97 -28.45 -20.66
N VAL A 48 -3.25 -28.92 -19.64
CA VAL A 48 -3.59 -28.67 -18.23
C VAL A 48 -2.72 -27.54 -17.69
N LYS A 49 -3.35 -26.66 -16.94
CA LYS A 49 -2.67 -25.54 -16.27
C LYS A 49 -3.16 -25.38 -14.86
N VAL A 50 -2.31 -24.80 -14.01
CA VAL A 50 -2.65 -24.41 -12.64
C VAL A 50 -2.67 -22.88 -12.59
N SER A 51 -3.73 -22.31 -12.02
CA SER A 51 -3.77 -20.88 -11.73
C SER A 51 -2.76 -20.53 -10.65
N THR A 52 -1.92 -19.52 -10.90
CA THR A 52 -1.06 -18.91 -9.88
C THR A 52 -1.47 -17.45 -9.65
N ASP A 53 -2.71 -17.10 -9.99
CA ASP A 53 -3.21 -15.75 -9.93
C ASP A 53 -3.68 -15.38 -8.51
N ARG A 54 -2.74 -14.86 -7.72
CA ARG A 54 -2.99 -14.34 -6.36
C ARG A 54 -4.01 -13.21 -6.30
N LYS A 55 -4.34 -12.53 -7.41
CA LYS A 55 -5.39 -11.50 -7.41
C LYS A 55 -6.78 -12.13 -7.41
N LYS A 56 -6.92 -13.31 -8.02
CA LYS A 56 -8.15 -14.09 -8.08
C LYS A 56 -8.02 -15.28 -7.14
N SER A 57 -8.09 -15.02 -5.83
CA SER A 57 -7.89 -16.03 -4.78
C SER A 57 -8.76 -17.27 -4.94
N TRP A 58 -9.98 -17.12 -5.43
CA TRP A 58 -10.92 -18.21 -5.69
C TRP A 58 -10.54 -19.10 -6.90
N THR A 59 -9.58 -18.67 -7.72
CA THR A 59 -8.99 -19.45 -8.82
C THR A 59 -7.61 -20.00 -8.49
N GLU A 60 -6.87 -19.39 -7.56
CA GLU A 60 -5.48 -19.74 -7.26
C GLU A 60 -5.36 -21.23 -6.88
N GLY A 61 -4.37 -21.91 -7.43
CA GLY A 61 -4.12 -23.34 -7.21
C GLY A 61 -5.06 -24.28 -7.95
N ARG A 62 -6.15 -23.79 -8.55
CA ARG A 62 -7.07 -24.64 -9.31
C ARG A 62 -6.51 -25.00 -10.67
N ARG A 63 -6.73 -26.25 -11.06
CA ARG A 63 -6.39 -26.77 -12.38
C ARG A 63 -7.51 -26.55 -13.37
N TYR A 64 -7.13 -26.29 -14.61
CA TYR A 64 -8.07 -26.11 -15.72
C TYR A 64 -7.49 -26.63 -17.02
N PHE A 65 -8.39 -27.02 -17.92
CA PHE A 65 -8.06 -27.34 -19.30
C PHE A 65 -8.09 -26.06 -20.14
N VAL A 66 -7.11 -25.93 -21.03
CA VAL A 66 -7.02 -24.82 -21.99
C VAL A 66 -6.63 -25.34 -23.38
N CYS A 67 -7.09 -24.69 -24.44
CA CYS A 67 -6.67 -25.05 -25.80
C CYS A 67 -5.15 -24.88 -25.99
N PRO A 68 -4.46 -25.76 -26.74
CA PRO A 68 -3.05 -25.57 -27.11
C PRO A 68 -2.79 -24.28 -27.89
N ASN A 69 -3.73 -23.86 -28.74
CA ASN A 69 -3.69 -22.60 -29.49
C ASN A 69 -4.48 -21.49 -28.77
N TYR A 70 -4.32 -21.39 -27.45
CA TYR A 70 -5.00 -20.37 -26.66
C TYR A 70 -4.43 -18.99 -26.94
N ALA A 71 -5.33 -18.02 -27.14
CA ALA A 71 -5.01 -16.66 -27.57
C ALA A 71 -3.92 -15.96 -26.72
N TYR A 72 -3.83 -16.31 -25.44
CA TYR A 72 -2.95 -15.68 -24.47
C TYR A 72 -1.79 -16.58 -24.01
N ASP A 73 -1.66 -17.78 -24.58
CA ASP A 73 -0.58 -18.74 -24.32
C ASP A 73 0.36 -18.89 -25.52
N ARG A 74 0.52 -17.81 -26.28
CA ARG A 74 1.35 -17.85 -27.48
C ARG A 74 2.80 -17.69 -27.05
N SER A 75 3.61 -18.73 -27.30
CA SER A 75 5.06 -18.64 -27.17
C SER A 75 5.54 -17.39 -27.91
N ARG A 76 6.33 -16.56 -27.23
CA ARG A 76 6.90 -15.37 -27.87
C ARG A 76 7.76 -15.88 -29.04
N PRO A 77 7.48 -15.46 -30.29
CA PRO A 77 8.30 -15.86 -31.43
C PRO A 77 9.77 -15.52 -31.17
N ALA A 78 10.69 -16.44 -31.44
CA ALA A 78 12.12 -16.17 -31.32
C ALA A 78 12.59 -15.28 -32.49
N HIS A 79 12.02 -15.51 -33.67
CA HIS A 79 12.27 -14.77 -34.90
C HIS A 79 10.96 -14.35 -35.58
N ALA A 80 11.01 -13.28 -36.39
CA ALA A 80 9.83 -12.76 -37.11
C ALA A 80 9.24 -13.78 -38.10
N TYR A 81 10.05 -14.73 -38.57
CA TYR A 81 9.64 -15.78 -39.50
C TYR A 81 8.88 -16.94 -38.83
N ASP A 82 8.91 -17.04 -37.50
CA ASP A 82 8.16 -18.06 -36.74
C ASP A 82 6.66 -17.73 -36.66
N VAL A 83 6.26 -16.53 -37.09
CA VAL A 83 4.86 -16.11 -37.15
C VAL A 83 4.32 -16.40 -38.55
N PRO A 84 3.43 -17.39 -38.72
CA PRO A 84 2.84 -17.66 -40.03
C PRO A 84 2.00 -16.46 -40.50
N PRO A 85 1.97 -16.18 -41.81
CA PRO A 85 1.28 -15.01 -42.39
C PRO A 85 -0.23 -15.04 -42.12
N SER A 86 -0.82 -16.22 -41.93
CA SER A 86 -2.18 -16.40 -41.43
C SER A 86 -2.14 -17.22 -40.13
N PRO A 87 -2.16 -16.58 -38.94
CA PRO A 87 -2.19 -17.32 -37.70
C PRO A 87 -3.47 -18.17 -37.61
N PRO A 88 -3.39 -19.43 -37.14
CA PRO A 88 -4.58 -20.26 -36.94
C PRO A 88 -5.57 -19.54 -36.01
N PRO A 89 -6.89 -19.70 -36.22
CA PRO A 89 -7.89 -19.01 -35.42
C PRO A 89 -7.68 -19.35 -33.94
N LEU A 90 -7.52 -18.30 -33.13
CA LEU A 90 -7.22 -18.46 -31.71
C LEU A 90 -8.44 -19.03 -30.99
N CYS A 91 -8.23 -20.12 -30.26
CA CYS A 91 -9.28 -20.74 -29.49
C CYS A 91 -9.33 -20.12 -28.10
N LYS A 92 -10.53 -19.85 -27.60
CA LYS A 92 -10.75 -19.32 -26.24
C LYS A 92 -11.32 -20.36 -25.28
N TYR A 93 -11.36 -21.62 -25.71
CA TYR A 93 -11.90 -22.71 -24.90
C TYR A 93 -11.06 -22.90 -23.64
N PHE A 94 -11.77 -22.94 -22.52
CA PHE A 94 -11.23 -23.41 -21.27
C PHE A 94 -12.34 -23.95 -20.38
N THR A 95 -11.97 -24.84 -19.45
CA THR A 95 -12.90 -25.34 -18.43
C THR A 95 -12.12 -25.71 -17.17
N TRP A 96 -12.75 -25.50 -16.01
CA TRP A 96 -12.19 -25.90 -14.72
C TRP A 96 -12.17 -27.42 -14.58
N ILE A 97 -11.09 -27.92 -13.98
CA ILE A 97 -10.97 -29.31 -13.52
C ILE A 97 -11.43 -29.38 -12.07
N ASP A 98 -10.79 -28.57 -11.23
CA ASP A 98 -11.09 -28.53 -9.80
C ASP A 98 -12.27 -27.59 -9.56
N GLN A 99 -13.28 -28.02 -8.80
CA GLN A 99 -14.41 -27.18 -8.40
C GLN A 99 -14.02 -26.18 -7.32
N ASP A 100 -13.14 -26.59 -6.41
CA ASP A 100 -12.71 -25.81 -5.25
C ASP A 100 -11.21 -25.53 -5.28
N VAL A 101 -10.83 -24.45 -4.60
CA VAL A 101 -9.42 -24.13 -4.31
C VAL A 101 -8.87 -25.19 -3.33
N PRO A 102 -7.64 -25.70 -3.55
CA PRO A 102 -6.98 -26.62 -2.62
C PRO A 102 -6.87 -26.04 -1.19
N GLU A 103 -7.03 -26.89 -0.18
CA GLU A 103 -7.06 -26.48 1.24
C GLU A 103 -5.74 -25.86 1.73
N ASP A 104 -4.61 -26.33 1.21
CA ASP A 104 -3.28 -25.76 1.46
C ASP A 104 -3.18 -24.32 0.93
N VAL A 105 -3.72 -24.07 -0.26
CA VAL A 105 -3.79 -22.73 -0.86
C VAL A 105 -4.72 -21.82 -0.05
N LYS A 106 -5.90 -22.31 0.37
CA LYS A 106 -6.79 -21.55 1.27
C LYS A 106 -6.09 -21.16 2.57
N LYS A 107 -5.31 -22.07 3.16
CA LYS A 107 -4.53 -21.80 4.37
C LYS A 107 -3.44 -20.75 4.14
N ASP A 108 -2.74 -20.81 3.01
CA ASP A 108 -1.74 -19.79 2.64
C ASP A 108 -2.38 -18.41 2.46
N GLN A 109 -3.48 -18.34 1.71
CA GLN A 109 -4.26 -17.11 1.52
C GLN A 109 -4.73 -16.51 2.85
N HIS A 110 -5.24 -17.35 3.76
CA HIS A 110 -5.65 -16.91 5.09
C HIS A 110 -4.46 -16.37 5.92
N ARG A 111 -3.30 -17.05 5.88
CA ARG A 111 -2.08 -16.56 6.56
C ARG A 111 -1.62 -15.23 6.00
N ASP A 112 -1.63 -15.07 4.68
CA ASP A 112 -1.25 -13.82 4.04
C ASP A 112 -2.24 -12.68 4.34
N CYS A 113 -3.54 -12.99 4.46
CA CYS A 113 -4.55 -12.03 4.93
C CYS A 113 -4.25 -11.54 6.35
N LEU A 114 -4.02 -12.46 7.30
CA LEU A 114 -3.68 -12.13 8.69
C LEU A 114 -2.36 -11.34 8.80
N ARG A 115 -1.37 -11.68 7.96
CA ARG A 115 -0.10 -10.94 7.90
C ARG A 115 -0.33 -9.49 7.49
N LYS A 116 -1.12 -9.26 6.44
CA LYS A 116 -1.44 -7.91 5.95
C LYS A 116 -2.22 -7.11 6.99
N GLN A 117 -3.20 -7.73 7.65
CA GLN A 117 -3.97 -7.10 8.72
C GLN A 117 -3.06 -6.61 9.85
N ARG A 118 -2.13 -7.44 10.31
CA ARG A 118 -1.17 -7.07 11.36
C ARG A 118 -0.30 -5.89 10.94
N LEU A 119 0.26 -5.91 9.74
CA LEU A 119 1.11 -4.83 9.23
C LEU A 119 0.34 -3.50 9.14
N PHE A 120 -0.93 -3.57 8.73
CA PHE A 120 -1.80 -2.41 8.69
C PHE A 120 -2.03 -1.82 10.09
N GLU A 121 -2.37 -2.67 11.07
CA GLU A 121 -2.60 -2.25 12.45
C GLU A 121 -1.34 -1.67 13.11
N GLU A 122 -0.17 -2.30 12.89
CA GLU A 122 1.13 -1.78 13.35
C GLU A 122 1.48 -0.44 12.69
N ALA A 123 1.18 -0.26 11.40
CA ALA A 123 1.39 1.01 10.72
C ALA A 123 0.45 2.10 11.26
N PHE A 124 -0.82 1.76 11.49
CA PHE A 124 -1.80 2.66 12.06
C PHE A 124 -1.41 3.12 13.46
N GLN A 125 -0.99 2.19 14.34
CA GLN A 125 -0.53 2.51 15.68
C GLN A 125 0.72 3.39 15.69
N ARG A 126 1.67 3.13 14.78
CA ARG A 126 2.85 3.99 14.61
C ARG A 126 2.47 5.42 14.23
N GLY A 127 1.49 5.58 13.34
CA GLY A 127 0.98 6.90 12.97
C GLY A 127 0.44 7.68 14.17
N LEU A 128 -0.36 7.02 15.03
CA LEU A 128 -0.88 7.64 16.26
C LEU A 128 0.23 8.00 17.25
N ASP A 129 1.23 7.14 17.40
CA ASP A 129 2.38 7.41 18.28
C ASP A 129 3.26 8.55 17.77
N GLU A 130 3.43 8.68 16.45
CA GLU A 130 4.15 9.79 15.82
C GLU A 130 3.41 11.11 16.01
N GLU A 131 2.10 11.14 15.79
CA GLU A 131 1.27 12.33 16.03
C GLU A 131 1.33 12.79 17.50
N ARG A 132 1.25 11.85 18.45
CA ARG A 132 1.41 12.14 19.88
C ARG A 132 2.77 12.76 20.16
N ARG A 133 3.85 12.20 19.62
CA ARG A 133 5.22 12.72 19.80
C ARG A 133 5.39 14.11 19.19
N GLU A 134 4.77 14.37 18.05
CA GLU A 134 4.81 15.69 17.41
C GLU A 134 4.09 16.74 18.27
N LYS A 135 2.90 16.41 18.76
CA LYS A 135 2.15 17.28 19.69
C LYS A 135 2.97 17.62 20.93
N GLU A 136 3.59 16.63 21.56
CA GLU A 136 4.47 16.86 22.71
C GLU A 136 5.68 17.76 22.37
N ARG A 137 6.29 17.59 21.19
CA ARG A 137 7.40 18.45 20.73
C ARG A 137 6.94 19.89 20.53
N MET A 138 5.77 20.08 19.92
CA MET A 138 5.18 21.40 19.69
C MET A 138 4.83 22.08 21.02
N GLU A 139 4.24 21.36 21.97
CA GLU A 139 3.96 21.87 23.32
C GLU A 139 5.24 22.25 24.07
N ARG A 140 6.28 21.43 24.02
CA ARG A 140 7.59 21.75 24.62
C ARG A 140 8.21 22.99 24.01
N LYS A 141 8.13 23.15 22.68
CA LYS A 141 8.63 24.34 21.98
C LYS A 141 7.86 25.59 22.43
N LYS A 142 6.53 25.52 22.45
CA LYS A 142 5.65 26.60 22.91
C LYS A 142 5.97 27.02 24.35
N CYS A 143 6.11 26.06 25.27
CA CYS A 143 6.48 26.32 26.67
C CYS A 143 7.85 27.01 26.80
N LYS A 144 8.84 26.61 25.99
CA LYS A 144 10.16 27.27 25.99
C LYS A 144 10.07 28.71 25.46
N GLU A 145 9.34 28.94 24.38
CA GLU A 145 9.14 30.27 23.81
C GLU A 145 8.40 31.20 24.78
N GLU A 146 7.38 30.70 25.47
CA GLU A 146 6.66 31.47 26.49
C GLU A 146 7.56 31.86 27.66
N ARG A 147 8.38 30.92 28.18
CA ARG A 147 9.36 31.21 29.23
C ARG A 147 10.36 32.28 28.78
N ALA A 148 10.87 32.17 27.56
CA ALA A 148 11.79 33.16 27.00
C ALA A 148 11.14 34.55 26.85
N ARG A 149 9.85 34.63 26.49
CA ARG A 149 9.11 35.90 26.45
C ARG A 149 8.96 36.51 27.84
N LYS A 150 8.56 35.72 28.84
CA LYS A 150 8.45 36.18 30.24
C LYS A 150 9.78 36.69 30.77
N GLU A 151 10.88 35.98 30.50
CA GLU A 151 12.21 36.40 30.91
C GLU A 151 12.65 37.71 30.24
N LYS A 152 12.37 37.88 28.94
CA LYS A 152 12.66 39.15 28.24
C LYS A 152 11.89 40.33 28.85
N ILE A 153 10.60 40.13 29.16
CA ILE A 153 9.77 41.14 29.82
C ILE A 153 10.35 41.48 31.19
N ALA A 154 10.66 40.49 32.03
CA ALA A 154 11.24 40.71 33.35
C ALA A 154 12.57 41.49 33.29
N ARG A 155 13.44 41.17 32.32
CA ARG A 155 14.70 41.91 32.11
C ARG A 155 14.46 43.36 31.67
N GLN A 156 13.45 43.61 30.83
CA GLN A 156 13.08 44.98 30.43
C GLN A 156 12.51 45.78 31.60
N GLU A 157 11.65 45.16 32.42
CA GLU A 157 11.12 45.78 33.64
C GLU A 157 12.22 46.09 34.65
N GLU A 158 13.19 45.20 34.84
CA GLU A 158 14.34 45.44 35.72
C GLU A 158 15.18 46.63 35.23
N ARG A 159 15.45 46.71 33.92
CA ARG A 159 16.14 47.85 33.30
C ARG A 159 15.35 49.15 33.50
N ALA A 160 14.03 49.12 33.29
CA ALA A 160 13.17 50.28 33.51
C ALA A 160 13.19 50.74 34.97
N ARG A 161 13.14 49.80 35.93
CA ARG A 161 13.27 50.10 37.37
C ARG A 161 14.61 50.73 37.71
N LYS A 162 15.71 50.22 37.15
CA LYS A 162 17.06 50.81 37.34
C LYS A 162 17.13 52.22 36.79
N LEU A 163 16.64 52.45 35.57
CA LEU A 163 16.58 53.78 34.96
C LEU A 163 15.70 54.75 35.75
N ALA A 164 14.55 54.30 36.27
CA ALA A 164 13.68 55.12 37.11
C ALA A 164 14.38 55.56 38.40
N ARG A 165 15.11 54.66 39.08
CA ARG A 165 15.91 54.99 40.27
C ARG A 165 16.99 56.02 39.97
N THR A 166 17.68 55.89 38.83
CA THR A 166 18.70 56.86 38.41
C THR A 166 18.08 58.24 38.15
N ARG A 167 16.93 58.31 37.46
CA ARG A 167 16.21 59.57 37.22
C ARG A 167 15.75 60.22 38.51
N GLU A 168 15.19 59.45 39.44
CA GLU A 168 14.75 59.95 40.75
C GLU A 168 15.93 60.50 41.57
N ALA A 169 17.09 59.84 41.53
CA ALA A 169 18.30 60.33 42.19
C ALA A 169 18.78 61.66 41.57
N GLN A 170 18.81 61.76 40.24
CA GLN A 170 19.16 63.00 39.54
C GLN A 170 18.22 64.16 39.89
N GLU A 171 16.91 63.91 39.91
CA GLU A 171 15.93 64.93 40.28
C GLU A 171 16.11 65.39 41.73
N LYS A 172 16.39 64.46 42.66
CA LYS A 172 16.69 64.78 44.06
C LYS A 172 17.96 65.62 44.21
N ASP A 173 19.01 65.31 43.47
CA ASP A 173 20.25 66.09 43.50
C ASP A 173 20.05 67.49 42.89
N GLU A 174 19.37 67.61 41.74
CA GLU A 174 19.01 68.91 41.17
C GLU A 174 18.13 69.75 42.11
N ALA A 175 17.20 69.11 42.83
CA ALA A 175 16.36 69.79 43.81
C ALA A 175 17.16 70.27 45.03
N ARG A 176 18.19 69.53 45.45
CA ARG A 176 19.13 69.97 46.50
C ARG A 176 19.96 71.16 46.04
N ASP A 177 20.49 71.13 44.82
CA ASP A 177 21.29 72.22 44.25
C ASP A 177 20.47 73.52 44.09
N LYS A 178 19.19 73.42 43.71
CA LYS A 178 18.28 74.57 43.63
C LYS A 178 17.98 75.21 45.00
N LYS A 179 18.03 74.44 46.10
CA LYS A 179 17.80 74.93 47.48
C LYS A 179 19.06 75.51 48.16
N GLY A 180 20.26 75.32 47.57
CA GLY A 180 21.55 75.67 48.18
C GLY A 180 22.05 77.11 47.96
N LYS A 181 21.36 77.96 47.19
CA LYS A 181 21.78 79.35 46.98
C LYS A 181 21.34 80.24 48.16
N TRP A 182 22.20 80.34 49.17
CA TRP A 182 22.06 81.34 50.24
C TRP A 182 22.31 82.76 49.69
N PRO A 183 21.53 83.77 50.11
CA PRO A 183 21.75 85.14 49.66
C PRO A 183 23.13 85.62 50.13
N ARG A 184 23.97 86.07 49.19
CA ARG A 184 25.25 86.70 49.53
C ARG A 184 24.96 88.00 50.25
N VAL A 185 25.39 88.08 51.51
CA VAL A 185 25.46 89.33 52.27
C VAL A 185 26.45 90.25 51.56
N THR A 186 25.93 91.34 50.98
CA THR A 186 26.74 92.47 50.50
C THR A 186 26.98 93.42 51.65
N GLN A 187 28.24 93.78 51.86
CA GLN A 187 28.74 94.70 52.89
C GLN A 187 28.52 96.16 52.50
#